data_AF-A0A8J6BX80-F1
#
_entry.id   AF-A0A8J6BX80-F1
#
_cell.length_a   1.000
_cell.length_b   1.000
_cell.length_c   1.000
_cell.angle_alpha   90.00
_cell.angle_beta   90.00
_cell.angle_gamma   90.00
#
_symmetry.space_group_name_H-M   'P 1'
#
loop_
_entity.id
_entity.type
_entity.pdbx_description
1 polymer ?
#
loop_
_entity_poly.entity_id
_entity_poly.type
_entity_poly.pdbx_seq_one_letter_code
_entity_poly.pdbx_strand_id
1 'polypeptide(L)'
;MGKPKKSVGVKDTATAQYIPKNPGRPTFKKTGRIEKKGEGLQPVVKDVVQKGQKRDIERNILKNRGLTAFRKKDKRVPRSKRRMQFEKLDRKHKSMTKNFTEAKHDNYEGEANGINPNVVHSVSLH
;
A
#
# COMPACT_ATOMS: atom_id res chain seq x y z
N MET A 1 65.24 -0.64 5.01
CA MET A 1 64.49 -1.11 6.20
C MET A 1 63.09 -0.53 6.12
N GLY A 2 62.09 -1.40 5.94
CA GLY A 2 60.74 -1.03 5.49
C GLY A 2 59.88 -0.39 6.57
N LYS A 3 59.05 0.59 6.17
CA LYS A 3 58.08 1.23 7.05
C LYS A 3 57.06 0.19 7.56
N PRO A 4 56.70 0.19 8.85
CA PRO A 4 55.72 -0.75 9.38
C PRO A 4 54.34 -0.45 8.76
N LYS A 5 53.77 -1.46 8.10
CA LYS A 5 52.40 -1.42 7.59
C LYS A 5 51.45 -1.34 8.79
N LYS A 6 50.58 -0.33 8.79
CA LYS A 6 49.44 -0.22 9.73
C LYS A 6 48.68 -1.55 9.69
N SER A 7 48.56 -2.21 10.84
CA SER A 7 47.68 -3.36 11.03
C SER A 7 46.25 -2.89 10.74
N VAL A 8 45.77 -3.25 9.56
CA VAL A 8 44.36 -3.09 9.20
C VAL A 8 43.62 -4.05 10.11
N GLY A 9 42.85 -3.50 11.04
CA GLY A 9 42.05 -4.26 11.99
C GLY A 9 41.29 -5.37 11.27
N VAL A 10 41.41 -6.57 11.81
CA VAL A 10 40.55 -7.70 11.52
C VAL A 10 39.14 -7.18 11.73
N LYS A 11 38.43 -6.91 10.63
CA LYS A 11 37.00 -6.66 10.69
C LYS A 11 36.43 -7.98 11.11
N ASP A 12 36.03 -8.07 12.38
CA ASP A 12 35.15 -9.11 12.86
C ASP A 12 34.11 -9.33 11.77
N THR A 13 34.15 -10.51 11.17
CA THR A 13 33.15 -10.96 10.23
C THR A 13 31.91 -11.19 11.07
N ALA A 14 31.26 -10.08 11.43
CA ALA A 14 29.93 -10.07 11.99
C ALA A 14 29.10 -10.86 11.01
N THR A 15 28.82 -12.10 11.41
CA THR A 15 27.83 -13.00 10.85
C THR A 15 26.68 -12.11 10.40
N ALA A 16 26.59 -11.86 9.09
CA ALA A 16 25.56 -11.01 8.55
C ALA A 16 24.25 -11.75 8.83
N GLN A 17 23.60 -11.41 9.95
CA GLN A 17 22.31 -11.95 10.27
C GLN A 17 21.42 -11.58 9.10
N TYR A 18 21.03 -12.60 8.34
CA TYR A 18 20.02 -12.47 7.32
C TYR A 18 18.76 -11.95 8.01
N ILE A 19 18.48 -10.66 7.88
CA ILE A 19 17.21 -10.08 8.30
C ILE A 19 16.23 -10.41 7.16
N PRO A 20 15.28 -11.35 7.35
CA PRO A 20 14.31 -11.66 6.31
C PRO A 20 13.54 -10.39 5.97
N LYS A 21 13.46 -10.04 4.68
CA LYS A 21 12.71 -8.88 4.17
C LYS A 21 11.19 -8.94 4.40
N ASN A 22 10.70 -9.94 5.12
CA ASN A 22 9.32 -10.03 5.60
C ASN A 22 9.28 -10.90 6.86
N PRO A 23 9.27 -10.34 8.08
CA PRO A 23 8.73 -11.09 9.21
C PRO A 23 7.25 -11.34 8.90
N GLY A 24 6.83 -12.60 8.92
CA GLY A 24 5.48 -13.02 8.53
C GLY A 24 4.43 -12.04 9.07
N ARG A 25 3.71 -11.39 8.15
CA ARG A 25 2.57 -10.56 8.51
C ARG A 25 1.64 -11.45 9.34
N PRO A 26 1.32 -11.09 10.59
CA PRO A 26 0.42 -11.93 11.39
C PRO A 26 -0.88 -12.04 10.61
N THR A 27 -1.22 -13.26 10.20
CA THR A 27 -2.51 -13.57 9.62
C THR A 27 -3.52 -13.37 10.73
N PHE A 28 -4.18 -12.22 10.74
CA PHE A 28 -5.30 -11.95 11.63
C PHE A 28 -6.32 -13.06 11.38
N LYS A 29 -6.41 -14.03 12.29
CA LYS A 29 -7.50 -15.01 12.29
C LYS A 29 -8.77 -14.18 12.28
N LYS A 30 -9.65 -14.46 11.31
CA LYS A 30 -10.90 -13.74 11.10
C LYS A 30 -11.90 -14.14 12.20
N THR A 31 -11.55 -13.90 13.46
CA THR A 31 -12.41 -14.08 14.62
C THR A 31 -13.16 -12.78 14.85
N GLY A 32 -14.47 -12.83 14.65
CA GLY A 32 -15.39 -11.79 15.07
C GLY A 32 -15.37 -10.55 14.20
N ARG A 33 -16.45 -10.35 13.45
CA ARG A 33 -16.90 -9.00 13.13
C ARG A 33 -17.15 -8.31 14.47
N ILE A 34 -16.20 -7.47 14.92
CA ILE A 34 -16.49 -6.55 16.02
C ILE A 34 -17.53 -5.60 15.46
N GLU A 35 -18.79 -5.88 15.77
CA GLU A 35 -19.87 -4.92 15.65
C GLU A 35 -19.49 -3.74 16.54
N LYS A 36 -18.87 -2.72 15.96
CA LYS A 36 -18.84 -1.40 16.59
C LYS A 36 -20.28 -0.90 16.63
N LYS A 37 -21.05 -1.38 17.62
CA LYS A 37 -22.18 -0.65 18.17
C LYS A 37 -21.66 0.73 18.57
N GLY A 38 -22.42 1.76 18.23
CA GLY A 38 -22.03 3.15 18.43
C GLY A 38 -21.65 3.43 19.88
N GLU A 39 -20.35 3.36 20.16
CA GLU A 39 -19.77 3.94 21.37
C GLU A 39 -19.84 5.45 21.17
N GLY A 40 -20.63 6.09 22.04
CA GLY A 40 -21.00 7.48 21.97
C GLY A 40 -19.81 8.41 21.80
N LEU A 41 -20.07 9.55 21.16
CA LEU A 41 -19.20 10.70 21.25
C LEU A 41 -18.97 11.01 22.73
N GLN A 42 -17.79 10.65 23.25
CA GLN A 42 -17.30 11.17 24.51
C GLN A 42 -17.30 12.71 24.39
N PRO A 43 -17.88 13.46 25.35
CA PRO A 43 -17.81 14.90 25.34
C PRO A 43 -16.34 15.32 25.42
N VAL A 44 -15.88 16.02 24.38
CA VAL A 44 -14.52 16.59 24.34
C VAL A 44 -14.38 17.52 25.54
N VAL A 45 -13.37 17.24 26.36
CA VAL A 45 -13.05 17.96 27.59
C VAL A 45 -12.91 19.45 27.28
N LYS A 46 -13.60 20.27 28.08
CA LYS A 46 -13.72 21.73 27.94
C LYS A 46 -12.35 22.41 27.89
N ASP A 47 -12.17 23.32 26.93
CA ASP A 47 -11.04 24.25 26.89
C ASP A 47 -11.02 25.09 28.18
N VAL A 48 -10.14 24.76 29.12
CA VAL A 48 -9.89 25.58 30.31
C VAL A 48 -9.00 26.74 29.88
N VAL A 49 -9.63 27.87 29.53
CA VAL A 49 -8.90 29.11 29.22
C VAL A 49 -8.32 29.66 30.52
N GLN A 50 -7.00 29.76 30.60
CA GLN A 50 -6.32 30.33 31.76
C GLN A 50 -6.71 31.81 31.92
N LYS A 51 -6.87 32.25 33.18
CA LYS A 51 -7.27 33.63 33.50
C LYS A 51 -6.26 34.62 32.90
N GLY A 52 -6.74 35.52 32.05
CA GLY A 52 -5.93 36.53 31.34
C GLY A 52 -5.63 36.21 29.87
N GLN A 53 -6.00 35.02 29.37
CA GLN A 53 -5.82 34.64 27.96
C GLN A 53 -7.11 34.81 27.14
N LYS A 54 -6.96 35.15 25.86
CA LYS A 54 -8.07 35.21 24.90
C LYS A 54 -8.44 33.80 24.42
N ARG A 55 -9.69 33.60 23.98
CA ARG A 55 -10.14 32.34 23.37
C ARG A 55 -9.61 32.23 21.94
N ASP A 56 -9.01 31.10 21.61
CA ASP A 56 -8.63 30.79 20.24
C ASP A 56 -9.84 30.38 19.40
N ILE A 57 -9.73 30.60 18.08
CA ILE A 57 -10.73 30.19 17.11
C ILE A 57 -10.61 28.70 16.79
N GLU A 58 -11.72 27.96 16.91
CA GLU A 58 -11.75 26.54 16.58
C GLU A 58 -11.62 26.33 15.05
N ARG A 59 -10.94 25.26 14.64
CA ARG A 59 -10.77 24.89 13.22
C ARG A 59 -12.10 24.77 12.46
N ASN A 60 -13.18 24.37 13.13
CA ASN A 60 -14.50 24.23 12.53
C ASN A 60 -15.07 25.58 12.12
N ILE A 61 -14.95 26.58 13.00
CA ILE A 61 -15.34 27.98 12.75
C ILE A 61 -14.39 28.63 11.73
N LEU A 62 -13.09 28.36 11.83
CA LEU A 62 -12.10 28.92 10.90
C LEU A 62 -12.30 28.44 9.46
N LYS A 63 -12.59 27.15 9.26
CA LYS A 63 -12.66 26.54 7.91
C LYS A 63 -14.07 26.46 7.32
N ASN A 64 -15.12 26.62 8.13
CA ASN A 64 -16.53 26.62 7.71
C ASN A 64 -16.89 25.50 6.70
N ARG A 65 -16.40 24.27 6.93
CA ARG A 65 -16.57 23.15 5.99
C ARG A 65 -17.97 22.51 6.01
N GLY A 66 -18.85 22.95 6.91
CA GLY A 66 -20.24 22.50 7.03
C GLY A 66 -20.42 20.98 7.09
N LEU A 67 -21.62 20.52 6.71
CA LEU A 67 -22.00 19.10 6.67
C LEU A 67 -21.50 18.38 5.39
N THR A 68 -20.23 18.60 5.01
CA THR A 68 -19.67 17.96 3.81
C THR A 68 -19.42 16.47 4.02
N ALA A 69 -19.81 15.65 3.03
CA ALA A 69 -19.60 14.21 3.07
C ALA A 69 -18.11 13.81 3.12
N PHE A 70 -17.82 12.68 3.76
CA PHE A 70 -16.46 12.15 3.83
C PHE A 70 -15.88 11.84 2.44
N ARG A 71 -14.66 12.33 2.19
CA ARG A 71 -13.90 12.06 0.95
C ARG A 71 -12.73 11.14 1.26
N LYS A 72 -12.64 10.01 0.53
CA LYS A 72 -11.51 9.07 0.57
C LYS A 72 -10.18 9.79 0.36
N LYS A 73 -9.11 9.33 1.01
CA LYS A 73 -7.75 9.93 0.93
C LYS A 73 -7.27 10.08 -0.51
N ASP A 74 -7.55 9.08 -1.32
CA ASP A 74 -7.22 9.00 -2.75
C ASP A 74 -7.85 10.11 -3.59
N LYS A 75 -9.06 10.55 -3.22
CA LYS A 75 -9.77 11.63 -3.90
C LYS A 75 -9.26 13.02 -3.50
N ARG A 76 -8.40 13.11 -2.47
CA ARG A 76 -7.79 14.39 -2.06
C ARG A 76 -6.68 14.80 -3.02
N VAL A 77 -5.98 13.83 -3.64
CA VAL A 77 -4.83 14.09 -4.52
C VAL A 77 -5.15 13.61 -5.95
N PRO A 78 -5.26 14.51 -6.94
CA PRO A 78 -5.60 14.15 -8.32
C PRO A 78 -4.64 13.12 -8.93
N ARG A 79 -3.33 13.25 -8.67
CA ARG A 79 -2.31 12.31 -9.14
C ARG A 79 -2.54 10.89 -8.60
N SER A 80 -2.76 10.76 -7.29
CA SER A 80 -2.98 9.46 -6.65
C SER A 80 -4.20 8.77 -7.27
N LYS A 81 -5.31 9.50 -7.38
CA LYS A 81 -6.54 9.02 -8.03
C LYS A 81 -6.27 8.45 -9.42
N ARG A 82 -5.58 9.19 -10.29
CA ARG A 82 -5.28 8.76 -11.67
C ARG A 82 -4.37 7.54 -11.71
N ARG A 83 -3.33 7.51 -10.86
CA ARG A 83 -2.42 6.35 -10.74
C ARG A 83 -3.18 5.07 -10.38
N MET A 84 -4.00 5.10 -9.34
CA MET A 84 -4.77 3.92 -8.92
C MET A 84 -5.84 3.52 -9.94
N GLN A 85 -6.44 4.49 -10.64
CA GLN A 85 -7.38 4.19 -11.73
C GLN A 85 -6.67 3.45 -12.86
N PHE A 86 -5.50 3.92 -13.28
CA PHE A 86 -4.69 3.24 -14.29
C PHE A 86 -4.30 1.83 -13.86
N GLU A 87 -3.71 1.65 -12.68
CA GLU A 87 -3.30 0.33 -12.17
C GLU A 87 -4.49 -0.65 -12.09
N LYS A 88 -5.69 -0.17 -11.73
CA LYS A 88 -6.90 -1.00 -11.69
C LYS A 88 -7.37 -1.38 -13.10
N LEU A 89 -7.33 -0.45 -14.06
CA LEU A 89 -7.76 -0.71 -15.43
C LEU A 89 -6.77 -1.62 -16.16
N ASP A 90 -5.46 -1.41 -15.96
CA ASP A 90 -4.41 -2.27 -16.50
C ASP A 90 -4.57 -3.72 -16.02
N ARG A 91 -4.83 -3.93 -14.72
CA ARG A 91 -5.10 -5.28 -14.18
C ARG A 91 -6.34 -5.93 -14.79
N LYS A 92 -7.40 -5.14 -15.05
CA LYS A 92 -8.61 -5.65 -15.71
C LYS A 92 -8.37 -5.96 -17.18
N HIS A 93 -7.60 -5.13 -17.87
CA HIS A 93 -7.24 -5.35 -19.26
C HIS A 93 -6.49 -6.69 -19.40
N LYS A 94 -5.50 -6.92 -18.54
CA LYS A 94 -4.76 -8.19 -18.46
C LYS A 94 -5.63 -9.43 -18.21
N SER A 95 -6.80 -9.28 -17.59
CA SER A 95 -7.76 -10.39 -17.43
C SER A 95 -8.69 -10.59 -18.62
N MET A 96 -8.92 -9.56 -19.42
CA MET A 96 -9.83 -9.62 -20.56
C MET A 96 -9.12 -10.06 -21.84
N THR A 97 -7.88 -9.61 -22.03
CA THR A 97 -7.10 -9.87 -23.23
C THR A 97 -5.73 -10.42 -22.89
N LYS A 98 -5.20 -11.27 -23.78
CA LYS A 98 -3.83 -11.78 -23.68
C LYS A 98 -2.87 -10.71 -24.21
N ASN A 99 -2.41 -9.84 -23.31
CA ASN A 99 -1.38 -8.85 -23.65
C ASN A 99 -0.02 -9.53 -23.84
N PHE A 100 0.78 -9.01 -24.78
CA PHE A 100 2.19 -9.35 -24.84
C PHE A 100 2.87 -8.94 -23.52
N THR A 101 3.64 -9.86 -22.96
CA THR A 101 4.52 -9.62 -21.82
C THR A 101 5.93 -9.98 -22.23
N GLU A 102 6.90 -9.16 -21.86
CA GLU A 102 8.31 -9.48 -22.05
C GLU A 102 8.63 -10.86 -21.45
N ALA A 103 9.41 -11.65 -22.18
CA ALA A 103 9.80 -12.98 -21.76
C ALA A 103 10.55 -12.89 -20.42
N LYS A 104 10.03 -13.57 -19.40
CA LYS A 104 10.62 -13.56 -18.05
C LYS A 104 11.78 -14.55 -17.88
N HIS A 105 11.87 -15.51 -18.80
CA HIS A 105 12.82 -16.61 -18.76
C HIS A 105 13.49 -16.69 -20.13
N ASP A 106 14.80 -16.94 -20.13
CA ASP A 106 15.58 -17.10 -21.35
C ASP A 106 15.16 -18.35 -22.15
N ASN A 107 14.59 -19.34 -21.46
CA ASN A 107 14.16 -20.62 -22.03
C ASN A 107 12.65 -20.86 -21.82
N TYR A 108 12.06 -21.67 -22.70
CA TYR A 108 10.67 -22.10 -22.60
C TYR A 108 10.51 -23.23 -21.57
N GLU A 109 9.69 -23.00 -20.53
CA GLU A 109 9.41 -23.97 -19.45
C GLU A 109 8.04 -24.65 -19.59
N GLY A 110 7.29 -24.36 -20.67
CA GLY A 110 5.88 -24.76 -20.82
C GLY A 110 4.89 -23.66 -20.39
N GLU A 111 3.60 -23.89 -20.60
CA GLU A 111 2.54 -22.96 -20.16
C GLU A 111 2.24 -23.12 -18.66
N ALA A 112 2.62 -22.15 -17.85
CA ALA A 112 2.45 -22.19 -16.38
C ALA A 112 0.99 -22.36 -15.91
N ASN A 113 0.01 -21.88 -16.69
CA ASN A 113 -1.42 -21.95 -16.33
C ASN A 113 -2.16 -23.13 -17.00
N GLY A 114 -1.45 -23.96 -17.77
CA GLY A 114 -2.02 -25.11 -18.49
C GLY A 114 -2.73 -24.74 -19.81
N ILE A 115 -2.85 -25.76 -20.67
CA ILE A 115 -3.47 -25.68 -22.01
C ILE A 115 -4.87 -26.31 -21.96
N ASN A 116 -5.88 -25.60 -22.44
CA ASN A 116 -7.24 -26.16 -22.61
C ASN A 116 -7.48 -26.51 -24.10
N PRO A 117 -7.56 -27.80 -24.47
CA PRO A 117 -7.66 -28.21 -25.87
C PRO A 117 -9.01 -27.89 -26.52
N ASN A 118 -10.05 -27.65 -25.72
CA ASN A 118 -11.42 -27.50 -26.22
C ASN A 118 -11.80 -26.05 -26.55
N VAL A 119 -10.93 -25.07 -26.27
CA VAL A 119 -11.25 -23.65 -26.42
C VAL A 119 -10.52 -23.06 -27.62
N VAL A 120 -11.29 -22.56 -28.58
CA VAL A 120 -10.78 -21.85 -29.77
C VAL A 120 -11.05 -20.36 -29.61
N HIS A 121 -10.00 -19.53 -29.71
CA HIS A 121 -10.09 -18.06 -29.57
C HIS A 121 -9.98 -17.30 -30.90
N SER A 122 -10.15 -17.96 -32.04
CA SER A 122 -10.08 -17.32 -33.36
C SER A 122 -11.37 -16.55 -33.69
N VAL A 123 -11.24 -15.53 -34.52
CA VAL A 123 -12.38 -14.79 -35.08
C VAL A 123 -12.81 -15.49 -36.37
N SER A 124 -14.08 -15.90 -36.46
CA SER A 124 -14.65 -16.45 -37.70
C SER A 124 -15.00 -15.33 -38.66
N LEU A 125 -14.52 -15.42 -39.91
CA LEU A 125 -14.90 -14.52 -40.98
C LEU A 125 -16.16 -15.07 -41.65
N HIS A 126 -17.20 -14.25 -41.76
CA HIS A 126 -18.43 -14.54 -42.47
C HIS A 126 -18.46 -13.75 -43.77
#